data_AF-A0A7Z9NTX9-F1
#
_entry.id   AF-A0A7Z9NTX9-F1
#
_cell.length_a   1.000
_cell.length_b   1.000
_cell.length_c   1.000
_cell.angle_alpha   90.00
_cell.angle_beta   90.00
_cell.angle_gamma   90.00
#
_symmetry.space_group_name_H-M   'P 1'
#
loop_
_entity.id
_entity.type
_entity.pdbx_description
1 polymer ?
#
loop_
_entity_poly.entity_id
_entity_poly.type
_entity_poly.pdbx_seq_one_letter_code
_entity_poly.pdbx_strand_id
1 'polypeptide(L)'
;MKTIQYAIIGGTGVYDSGVASYRKTVKTEYGEVEVDIAEVQGTSMVFLARHGKEHGIPPHRINYRANLKALQEFGVKQLIATVAVGSLNP
;
A
#
# COMPACT_ATOMS: atom_id res chain seq x y z
N MET A 1 -13.79 12.58 2.98
CA MET A 1 -12.32 12.47 2.81
C MET A 1 -11.97 12.99 1.43
N LYS A 2 -10.84 13.70 1.24
CA LYS A 2 -10.39 14.06 -0.12
C LYS A 2 -10.07 12.76 -0.87
N THR A 3 -10.62 12.61 -2.07
CA THR A 3 -10.39 11.44 -2.94
C THR A 3 -8.93 11.42 -3.38
N ILE A 4 -8.26 10.26 -3.25
CA ILE A 4 -6.89 10.04 -3.73
C ILE A 4 -6.96 8.98 -4.84
N GLN A 5 -6.59 9.35 -6.06
CA GLN A 5 -6.80 8.49 -7.24
C GLN A 5 -5.76 7.39 -7.42
N TYR A 6 -4.55 7.58 -6.88
CA TYR A 6 -3.40 6.71 -7.14
C TYR A 6 -2.94 6.01 -5.87
N ALA A 7 -2.55 4.75 -6.00
CA ALA A 7 -1.88 4.01 -4.95
C ALA A 7 -0.70 3.17 -5.44
N ILE A 8 0.24 2.95 -4.53
CA ILE A 8 1.34 1.99 -4.70
C ILE A 8 1.23 0.94 -3.59
N ILE A 9 1.30 -0.34 -3.96
CA ILE A 9 1.52 -1.44 -3.02
C ILE A 9 2.98 -1.87 -3.09
N GLY A 10 3.71 -1.68 -2.00
CA GLY A 10 5.10 -2.12 -1.84
C GLY A 10 5.20 -3.59 -1.43
N GLY A 11 6.05 -4.34 -2.12
CA GLY A 11 6.45 -5.71 -1.79
C GLY A 11 7.77 -5.79 -0.99
N THR A 12 8.43 -6.95 -1.03
CA THR A 12 9.77 -7.12 -0.46
C THR A 12 10.75 -6.10 -1.06
N GLY A 13 11.47 -5.38 -0.20
CA GLY A 13 12.41 -4.32 -0.58
C GLY A 13 11.79 -2.93 -0.77
N VAL A 14 10.46 -2.77 -0.65
CA VAL A 14 9.77 -1.48 -0.78
C VAL A 14 8.78 -1.32 0.37
N TYR A 15 9.26 -0.78 1.50
CA TYR A 15 8.52 -0.75 2.77
C TYR A 15 8.00 0.64 3.17
N ASP A 16 8.47 1.68 2.51
CA ASP A 16 8.04 3.06 2.71
C ASP A 16 7.89 3.79 1.37
N SER A 17 7.26 4.97 1.42
CA SER A 17 6.96 5.76 0.21
C SER A 17 8.18 6.45 -0.41
N GLY A 18 9.34 6.46 0.26
CA GLY A 18 10.56 7.13 -0.17
C GLY A 18 10.50 8.66 -0.12
N VAL A 19 9.40 9.23 0.34
CA VAL A 19 9.15 10.68 0.39
C VAL A 19 8.46 11.08 1.70
N ALA A 20 8.40 12.39 1.96
CA ALA A 20 7.65 12.91 3.10
C ALA A 20 6.18 12.48 3.01
N SER A 21 5.70 11.83 4.07
CA SER A 21 4.36 11.27 4.14
C SER A 21 3.87 11.25 5.59
N TYR A 22 2.55 11.11 5.77
CA TYR A 22 1.97 10.89 7.08
C TYR A 22 1.16 9.60 7.11
N ARG A 23 1.15 8.96 8.27
CA ARG A 23 0.49 7.66 8.44
C ARG A 23 -1.01 7.84 8.69
N LYS A 24 -1.80 6.92 8.17
CA LYS A 24 -3.23 6.80 8.45
C LYS A 24 -3.63 5.35 8.63
N THR A 25 -4.38 5.07 9.70
CA THR A 25 -5.05 3.79 9.89
C THR A 25 -6.46 3.87 9.32
N VAL A 26 -6.81 2.88 8.49
CA VAL A 26 -8.14 2.72 7.90
C VAL A 26 -8.76 1.45 8.48
N LYS A 27 -9.96 1.58 9.04
CA LYS A 27 -10.73 0.44 9.53
C LYS A 27 -11.66 -0.01 8.42
N THR A 28 -11.48 -1.24 7.97
CA THR A 28 -12.34 -1.87 6.96
C THR A 28 -13.17 -2.99 7.61
N GLU A 29 -14.19 -3.46 6.90
CA GLU A 29 -14.96 -4.65 7.29
C GLU A 29 -14.09 -5.93 7.41
N TYR A 30 -12.88 -5.93 6.85
CA TYR A 30 -11.95 -7.07 6.87
C TYR A 30 -10.82 -6.90 7.89
N GLY A 31 -10.72 -5.76 8.57
CA GLY A 31 -9.65 -5.45 9.52
C GLY A 31 -9.04 -4.06 9.33
N GLU A 32 -8.05 -3.74 10.16
CA GLU A 32 -7.34 -2.46 10.12
C GLU A 32 -6.13 -2.52 9.17
N VAL A 33 -5.90 -1.42 8.46
CA VAL A 33 -4.79 -1.25 7.51
C VAL A 33 -4.09 0.06 7.80
N GLU A 34 -2.78 0.02 7.97
CA GLU A 34 -1.95 1.23 7.98
C GLU A 34 -1.46 1.55 6.57
N VAL A 35 -1.63 2.81 6.17
CA VAL A 35 -1.11 3.35 4.91
C VAL A 35 -0.34 4.63 5.17
N ASP A 36 0.52 5.00 4.22
CA ASP A 36 1.13 6.32 4.17
C ASP A 36 0.43 7.16 3.09
N ILE A 37 0.20 8.43 3.38
CA ILE A 37 -0.30 9.40 2.41
C ILE A 37 0.86 10.34 2.09
N ALA A 38 1.23 10.37 0.82
CA ALA A 38 2.34 11.14 0.30
C ALA A 38 1.85 12.13 -0.77
N GLU A 39 2.65 13.16 -1.04
CA GLU A 39 2.49 14.03 -2.20
C GLU A 39 3.76 13.96 -3.06
N VAL A 40 3.58 13.64 -4.34
CA VAL A 40 4.66 13.55 -5.31
C VAL A 40 4.34 14.51 -6.45
N GLN A 41 5.14 15.56 -6.62
CA GLN A 41 4.97 16.56 -7.68
C GLN A 41 3.53 17.14 -7.73
N GLY A 42 2.97 17.49 -6.57
CA GLY A 42 1.60 18.02 -6.46
C GLY A 42 0.47 16.97 -6.55
N THR A 43 0.82 15.69 -6.70
CA THR A 43 -0.14 14.58 -6.79
C THR A 43 -0.17 13.80 -5.48
N SER A 44 -1.33 13.77 -4.81
CA SER A 44 -1.53 12.94 -3.63
C SER A 44 -1.59 11.46 -4.01
N MET A 45 -0.94 10.60 -3.23
CA MET A 45 -0.91 9.14 -3.43
C MET A 45 -1.02 8.40 -2.10
N VAL A 46 -1.57 7.18 -2.14
CA VAL A 46 -1.56 6.25 -1.01
C VAL A 46 -0.49 5.20 -1.21
N PHE A 47 0.39 5.01 -0.25
CA PHE A 47 1.37 3.93 -0.23
C PHE A 47 0.98 2.88 0.83
N LEU A 48 1.03 1.60 0.46
CA LEU A 48 0.71 0.48 1.33
C LEU A 48 1.82 -0.58 1.26
N ALA A 49 2.51 -0.83 2.37
CA ALA A 49 3.48 -1.93 2.46
C ALA A 49 2.74 -3.25 2.76
N ARG A 50 2.69 -4.19 1.79
CA ARG A 50 1.87 -5.41 1.92
C ARG A 50 2.34 -6.36 3.02
N HIS A 51 3.61 -6.28 3.38
CA HIS A 51 4.23 -7.06 4.46
C HIS A 51 4.28 -6.29 5.80
N GLY A 52 3.67 -5.10 5.86
CA GLY A 52 3.89 -4.12 6.92
C GLY A 52 5.26 -3.44 6.79
N LYS A 53 5.45 -2.32 7.49
CA LYS A 53 6.71 -1.54 7.45
C LYS A 53 7.90 -2.31 8.00
N GLU A 54 7.67 -3.10 9.05
CA GLU A 54 8.69 -3.95 9.67
C GLU A 54 8.84 -5.31 8.97
N HIS A 55 8.23 -5.50 7.79
CA HIS A 55 8.26 -6.75 7.02
C HIS A 55 7.81 -8.01 7.80
N GLY A 56 6.95 -7.84 8.82
CA GLY A 56 6.55 -8.92 9.73
C GLY A 56 5.41 -9.81 9.23
N ILE A 57 4.68 -9.42 8.17
CA ILE A 57 3.52 -10.17 7.69
C ILE A 57 3.94 -11.11 6.55
N PRO A 58 3.93 -12.44 6.73
CA PRO A 58 4.30 -13.37 5.67
C PRO A 58 3.23 -13.42 4.56
N PRO A 59 3.57 -13.83 3.32
CA PRO A 59 2.67 -13.79 2.16
C PRO A 59 1.29 -14.42 2.39
N HIS A 60 1.22 -15.55 3.10
CA HIS A 60 -0.01 -16.29 3.38
C HIS A 60 -0.88 -15.65 4.48
N ARG A 61 -0.39 -14.61 5.16
CA ARG A 61 -1.14 -13.85 6.18
C ARG A 61 -1.48 -12.42 5.76
N ILE A 62 -1.13 -12.02 4.54
CA ILE A 62 -1.49 -10.70 4.02
C ILE A 62 -3.01 -10.62 3.91
N ASN A 63 -3.60 -9.60 4.53
CA ASN A 63 -5.03 -9.35 4.44
C ASN A 63 -5.38 -8.55 3.17
N TYR A 64 -5.34 -9.22 2.02
CA TYR A 64 -5.57 -8.59 0.72
C TYR A 64 -6.93 -7.88 0.63
N ARG A 65 -7.97 -8.42 1.27
CA ARG A 65 -9.31 -7.82 1.28
C ARG A 65 -9.33 -6.50 2.05
N ALA A 66 -8.73 -6.46 3.24
CA ALA A 66 -8.61 -5.22 4.00
C ALA A 66 -7.78 -4.19 3.22
N ASN A 67 -6.65 -4.60 2.64
CA ASN A 67 -5.78 -3.71 1.86
C ASN A 67 -6.54 -3.05 0.70
N LEU A 68 -7.19 -3.85 -0.16
CA LEU A 68 -7.93 -3.31 -1.31
C LEU A 68 -9.15 -2.49 -0.88
N LYS A 69 -9.86 -2.90 0.18
CA LYS A 69 -11.00 -2.14 0.71
C LYS A 69 -10.56 -0.77 1.24
N ALA A 70 -9.44 -0.70 1.97
CA ALA A 70 -8.90 0.56 2.45
C ALA A 70 -8.57 1.51 1.29
N LEU A 71 -7.91 1.00 0.23
CA LEU A 71 -7.61 1.79 -0.96
C LEU A 71 -8.89 2.22 -1.71
N GLN A 72 -9.91 1.36 -1.76
CA GLN A 72 -11.23 1.71 -2.31
C GLN A 72 -11.89 2.87 -1.53
N GLU A 73 -11.79 2.90 -0.20
CA GLU A 73 -12.33 3.97 0.65
C GLU A 73 -11.62 5.33 0.46
N PHE A 74 -10.34 5.32 0.06
CA PHE A 74 -9.63 6.52 -0.43
C PHE A 74 -10.13 6.98 -1.81
N GLY A 75 -10.85 6.13 -2.53
CA GLY A 75 -11.30 6.36 -3.91
C GLY A 75 -10.22 6.11 -4.96
N VAL A 76 -9.25 5.25 -4.66
CA VAL A 76 -8.19 4.83 -5.59
C VAL A 76 -8.81 4.21 -6.84
N LYS A 77 -8.31 4.62 -8.00
CA LYS A 77 -8.70 4.11 -9.33
C LYS A 77 -7.54 3.49 -10.08
N GLN A 78 -6.31 3.85 -9.72
CA GLN A 78 -5.09 3.36 -10.35
C GLN A 78 -4.14 2.86 -9.28
N LEU A 79 -3.66 1.63 -9.47
CA LEU A 79 -2.83 0.93 -8.50
C LEU A 79 -1.64 0.28 -9.19
N ILE A 80 -0.44 0.53 -8.65
CA ILE A 80 0.80 -0.13 -9.08
C ILE A 80 1.29 -0.98 -7.92
N ALA A 81 1.62 -2.24 -8.17
CA ALA A 81 2.17 -3.13 -7.15
C ALA A 81 3.58 -3.57 -7.52
N THR A 82 4.51 -3.52 -6.57
CA THR A 82 5.85 -4.09 -6.73
C THR A 82 5.90 -5.52 -6.21
N VAL A 83 6.59 -6.40 -6.93
CA VAL A 83 6.73 -7.81 -6.56
C VAL A 83 8.15 -8.25 -6.84
N ALA A 84 8.86 -8.70 -5.81
CA ALA A 84 10.11 -9.43 -5.98
C ALA A 84 9.80 -10.85 -6.46
N VAL A 85 10.45 -11.28 -7.53
CA VAL A 85 10.32 -12.61 -8.15
C VAL A 85 11.70 -13.18 -8.44
N GLY A 86 11.80 -14.51 -8.52
CA GLY A 86 13.01 -15.19 -8.99
C GLY A 86 12.95 -15.42 -10.50
N SER A 87 14.06 -15.21 -11.21
CA SER A 87 14.17 -15.65 -12.60
C SER A 87 14.18 -17.18 -12.66
N LEU A 88 13.44 -17.74 -13.62
CA LEU A 88 13.55 -19.16 -14.00
C LEU A 88 14.33 -19.33 -15.30
N ASN A 89 14.87 -18.23 -15.86
CA ASN A 89 15.72 -18.23 -17.02
C ASN A 89 17.14 -17.80 -16.61
N PRO A 90 18.15 -18.66 -16.79
CA PRO A 90 19.56 -18.36 -16.51
C PRO A 90 20.09 -17.13 -17.27
#